data_AF-A0A7J6WLP5-F1
#
_entry.id   AF-A0A7J6WLP5-F1
#
_cell.length_a   1.000
_cell.length_b   1.000
_cell.length_c   1.000
_cell.angle_alpha   90.00
_cell.angle_beta   90.00
_cell.angle_gamma   90.00
#
_symmetry.space_group_name_H-M   'P 1'
#
loop_
_entity.id
_entity.type
_entity.pdbx_description
1 polymer ?
#
loop_
_entity_poly.entity_id
_entity_poly.type
_entity_poly.pdbx_seq_one_letter_code
_entity_poly.pdbx_strand_id
1 'polypeptide(L)'
;MCGSYMHALRHNVEAIDIRNWSWSVADLTTPHIFISEALKVLKVQTFSIIHLPSSICLPSLRILHFESVTINGHIDKAFFSAMPSLKTFIVENCRLSKHESITISACQLETLIITGSLFRMPITIFSGRLKSLDIEVAVAKLNLKFKGKFSYLSDAKFDIL
;
A
#
# COMPACT_ATOMS: atom_id res chain seq x y z
N MET A 1 3.90 -24.08 6.43
CA MET A 1 4.99 -23.89 5.45
C MET A 1 5.62 -22.50 5.61
N CYS A 2 6.47 -22.29 6.63
CA CYS A 2 7.04 -20.96 6.95
C CYS A 2 8.56 -20.87 6.60
N GLY A 3 9.21 -21.99 6.28
CA GLY A 3 10.67 -22.04 6.12
C GLY A 3 11.21 -21.45 4.82
N SER A 4 10.49 -21.56 3.69
CA SER A 4 10.99 -21.14 2.38
C SER A 4 11.11 -19.62 2.22
N TYR A 5 10.16 -18.85 2.75
CA TYR A 5 10.20 -17.38 2.69
C TYR A 5 11.25 -16.81 3.65
N MET A 6 11.39 -17.39 4.84
CA MET A 6 12.45 -17.03 5.78
C MET A 6 13.84 -17.34 5.21
N HIS A 7 13.97 -18.43 4.46
CA HIS A 7 15.19 -18.75 3.74
C HIS A 7 15.46 -17.72 2.62
N ALA A 8 14.45 -17.40 1.81
CA ALA A 8 14.55 -16.38 0.76
C ALA A 8 15.03 -15.02 1.30
N LEU A 9 14.50 -14.55 2.43
CA LEU A 9 14.93 -13.30 3.04
C LEU A 9 16.40 -13.30 3.48
N ARG A 10 16.95 -14.45 3.90
CA ARG A 10 18.38 -14.60 4.24
C ARG A 10 19.31 -14.55 3.02
N HIS A 11 18.76 -14.65 1.82
CA HIS A 11 19.51 -14.62 0.57
C HIS A 11 19.34 -13.31 -0.21
N ASN A 12 19.06 -12.20 0.48
CA ASN A 12 18.93 -10.86 -0.13
C ASN A 12 17.93 -10.82 -1.29
N VAL A 13 16.82 -11.53 -1.15
CA VAL A 13 15.78 -11.53 -2.18
C VAL A 13 15.21 -10.13 -2.38
N GLU A 14 15.30 -9.65 -3.61
CA GLU A 14 14.86 -8.31 -3.98
C GLU A 14 13.37 -8.25 -4.38
N ALA A 15 12.76 -9.39 -4.69
CA ALA A 15 11.38 -9.45 -5.14
C ALA A 15 10.64 -10.64 -4.52
N ILE A 16 9.52 -10.36 -3.88
CA ILE A 16 8.62 -11.37 -3.32
C ILE A 16 7.24 -11.13 -3.90
N ASP A 17 6.66 -12.18 -4.49
CA ASP A 17 5.29 -12.22 -4.98
C ASP A 17 4.57 -13.34 -4.24
N ILE A 18 3.63 -12.95 -3.38
CA ILE A 18 2.87 -13.83 -2.50
C ILE A 18 1.46 -13.93 -3.05
N ARG A 19 1.06 -15.11 -3.54
CA ARG A 19 -0.29 -15.32 -4.08
C ARG A 19 -1.03 -16.43 -3.37
N ASN A 20 -2.36 -16.31 -3.36
CA ASN A 20 -3.28 -17.29 -2.75
C ASN A 20 -2.88 -17.61 -1.30
N TRP A 21 -2.45 -16.59 -0.55
CA TRP A 21 -2.01 -16.77 0.83
C TRP A 21 -3.19 -17.09 1.74
N SER A 22 -3.49 -18.37 1.92
CA SER A 22 -4.60 -18.84 2.76
C SER A 22 -4.06 -19.36 4.10
N TRP A 23 -4.00 -18.51 5.14
CA TRP A 23 -3.75 -18.96 6.52
C TRP A 23 -4.91 -18.62 7.44
N SER A 24 -5.14 -19.50 8.41
CA SER A 24 -5.94 -19.20 9.59
C SER A 24 -5.30 -18.03 10.36
N VAL A 25 -6.12 -17.32 11.12
CA VAL A 25 -5.89 -16.00 11.74
C VAL A 25 -4.64 -15.89 12.66
N ALA A 26 -3.86 -16.95 12.85
CA ALA A 26 -2.78 -17.03 13.83
C ALA A 26 -1.34 -16.81 13.31
N ASP A 27 -1.05 -17.01 12.01
CA ASP A 27 0.34 -17.19 11.56
C ASP A 27 1.00 -15.99 10.85
N LEU A 28 0.34 -14.83 10.78
CA LEU A 28 0.91 -13.61 10.17
C LEU A 28 1.80 -12.79 11.12
N THR A 29 2.47 -13.47 12.05
CA THR A 29 3.66 -12.99 12.76
C THR A 29 4.93 -13.32 11.99
N THR A 30 4.94 -13.08 10.67
CA THR A 30 6.21 -13.04 9.90
C THR A 30 6.61 -11.59 9.64
N PRO A 31 6.97 -10.81 10.69
CA PRO A 31 7.46 -9.43 10.55
C PRO A 31 8.71 -9.36 9.67
N HIS A 32 9.38 -10.49 9.45
CA HIS A 32 10.62 -10.60 8.69
C HIS A 32 10.53 -10.10 7.25
N ILE A 33 9.40 -10.31 6.56
CA ILE A 33 9.24 -9.80 5.18
C ILE A 33 9.16 -8.27 5.19
N PHE A 34 8.59 -7.69 6.25
CA PHE A 34 8.41 -6.25 6.42
C PHE A 34 9.63 -5.52 7.00
N ILE A 35 10.76 -6.21 7.22
CA ILE A 35 12.00 -5.60 7.74
C ILE A 35 13.21 -5.84 6.81
N SER A 36 12.97 -6.24 5.57
CA SER A 36 14.04 -6.57 4.62
C SER A 36 14.67 -5.33 3.99
N GLU A 37 15.99 -5.19 4.15
CA GLU A 37 16.75 -4.09 3.55
C GLU A 37 16.96 -4.25 2.04
N ALA A 38 16.96 -5.49 1.52
CA ALA A 38 17.20 -5.78 0.11
C ALA A 38 15.91 -5.78 -0.74
N LEU A 39 14.74 -5.90 -0.11
CA LEU A 39 13.47 -6.06 -0.82
C LEU A 39 13.09 -4.79 -1.58
N LYS A 40 12.96 -4.91 -2.90
CA LYS A 40 12.58 -3.84 -3.84
C LYS A 40 11.14 -3.98 -4.33
N VAL A 41 10.61 -5.20 -4.38
CA VAL A 41 9.25 -5.50 -4.85
C VAL A 41 8.55 -6.42 -3.86
N LEU A 42 7.41 -5.98 -3.36
CA LEU A 42 6.50 -6.79 -2.55
C LEU A 42 5.12 -6.77 -3.18
N LYS A 43 4.68 -7.93 -3.65
CA LYS A 43 3.31 -8.15 -4.12
C LYS A 43 2.63 -9.13 -3.20
N VAL A 44 1.43 -8.80 -2.75
CA VAL A 44 0.64 -9.68 -1.89
C VAL A 44 -0.78 -9.73 -2.41
N GLN A 45 -1.18 -10.92 -2.84
CA GLN A 45 -2.51 -11.26 -3.29
C GLN A 45 -3.08 -12.34 -2.36
N THR A 46 -4.16 -11.99 -1.66
CA THR A 46 -4.88 -12.94 -0.80
C THR A 46 -6.29 -12.48 -0.55
N PHE A 47 -7.23 -13.42 -0.45
CA PHE A 47 -8.61 -13.18 -0.02
C PHE A 47 -8.77 -13.16 1.52
N SER A 48 -7.66 -13.05 2.26
CA SER A 48 -7.60 -13.08 3.72
C SER A 48 -7.28 -11.71 4.33
N ILE A 49 -7.30 -11.65 5.66
CA ILE A 49 -6.89 -10.46 6.41
C ILE A 49 -5.36 -10.46 6.57
N ILE A 50 -4.71 -9.37 6.22
CA ILE A 50 -3.29 -9.11 6.54
C ILE A 50 -3.22 -8.18 7.72
N HIS A 51 -2.54 -8.61 8.77
CA HIS A 51 -2.20 -7.74 9.90
C HIS A 51 -0.86 -7.08 9.61
N LEU A 52 -0.86 -5.75 9.45
CA LEU A 52 0.38 -5.01 9.31
C LEU A 52 1.13 -5.04 10.65
N PRO A 53 2.43 -5.40 10.68
CA PRO A 53 3.19 -5.37 11.90
C PRO A 53 3.37 -3.93 12.39
N SER A 54 3.55 -3.75 13.70
CA SER A 54 3.79 -2.44 14.32
C SER A 54 5.14 -1.81 13.91
N SER A 55 6.06 -2.63 13.40
CA SER A 55 7.35 -2.20 12.89
C SER A 55 7.53 -2.70 11.45
N ILE A 56 7.68 -1.76 10.53
CA ILE A 56 8.00 -1.98 9.13
C ILE A 56 9.30 -1.21 8.86
N CYS A 57 10.23 -1.84 8.15
CA CYS A 57 11.48 -1.24 7.68
C CYS A 57 11.83 -1.84 6.32
N LEU A 58 11.49 -1.12 5.26
CA LEU A 58 11.62 -1.59 3.88
C LEU A 58 12.35 -0.51 3.06
N PRO A 59 13.61 -0.17 3.41
CA PRO A 59 14.29 1.03 2.91
C PRO A 59 14.50 1.03 1.39
N SER A 60 14.67 -0.15 0.80
CA SER A 60 14.89 -0.33 -0.64
C SER A 60 13.60 -0.59 -1.43
N LEU A 61 12.44 -0.65 -0.77
CA LEU A 61 11.21 -1.04 -1.44
C LEU A 61 10.76 0.05 -2.41
N ARG A 62 10.57 -0.35 -3.67
CA ARG A 62 10.18 0.51 -4.79
C ARG A 62 8.75 0.27 -5.23
N ILE A 63 8.29 -0.99 -5.16
CA ILE A 63 6.95 -1.40 -5.58
C ILE A 63 6.28 -2.14 -4.43
N LEU A 64 5.13 -1.63 -4.02
CA LEU A 64 4.22 -2.30 -3.10
C LEU A 64 2.88 -2.50 -3.78
N HIS A 65 2.42 -3.74 -3.84
CA HIS A 65 1.15 -4.10 -4.46
C HIS A 65 0.34 -4.99 -3.53
N PHE A 66 -0.85 -4.51 -3.16
CA PHE A 66 -1.86 -5.30 -2.47
C PHE A 66 -3.02 -5.58 -3.42
N GLU A 67 -3.42 -6.85 -3.50
CA GLU A 67 -4.50 -7.28 -4.37
C GLU A 67 -5.48 -8.19 -3.61
N SER A 68 -6.76 -7.81 -3.63
CA SER A 68 -7.86 -8.55 -3.00
C SER A 68 -7.75 -8.75 -1.48
N VAL A 69 -6.89 -7.98 -0.81
CA VAL A 69 -6.55 -8.10 0.61
C VAL A 69 -7.50 -7.30 1.52
N THR A 70 -7.83 -7.85 2.68
CA THR A 70 -8.34 -7.04 3.80
C THR A 70 -7.19 -6.62 4.71
N ILE A 71 -6.80 -5.35 4.71
CA ILE A 71 -5.68 -4.83 5.48
C ILE A 71 -6.17 -4.42 6.87
N ASN A 72 -5.58 -5.04 7.89
CA ASN A 72 -5.78 -4.70 9.29
C ASN A 72 -4.55 -3.99 9.86
N GLY A 73 -4.64 -2.67 9.92
CA GLY A 73 -3.56 -1.77 10.30
C GLY A 73 -3.78 -0.39 9.69
N HIS A 74 -2.99 0.59 10.12
CA HIS A 74 -3.10 1.96 9.64
C HIS A 74 -2.20 2.14 8.40
N ILE A 75 -2.78 2.65 7.31
CA ILE A 75 -2.03 3.11 6.12
C ILE A 75 -1.91 4.63 6.23
N ASP A 76 -0.97 5.06 7.05
CA ASP A 76 -0.75 6.45 7.42
C ASP A 76 0.66 6.93 7.04
N LYS A 77 1.04 8.12 7.51
CA LYS A 77 2.37 8.66 7.28
C LYS A 77 3.49 7.75 7.82
N ALA A 78 3.29 7.08 8.95
CA ALA A 78 4.30 6.20 9.53
C ALA A 78 4.52 4.97 8.62
N PHE A 79 3.44 4.40 8.07
CA PHE A 79 3.51 3.31 7.10
C PHE A 79 4.42 3.64 5.91
N PHE A 80 4.23 4.81 5.29
CA PHE A 80 5.06 5.21 4.14
C PHE A 80 6.47 5.67 4.53
N SER A 81 6.67 6.20 5.74
CA SER A 81 8.01 6.57 6.23
C SER A 81 8.95 5.36 6.36
N ALA A 82 8.40 4.16 6.52
CA ALA A 82 9.15 2.90 6.53
C ALA A 82 9.68 2.48 5.15
N MET A 83 9.20 3.12 4.07
CA MET A 83 9.54 2.81 2.67
C MET A 83 9.96 4.08 1.91
N PRO A 84 11.08 4.71 2.29
CA PRO A 84 11.52 6.00 1.72
C PRO A 84 11.77 5.96 0.20
N SER A 85 12.04 4.77 -0.36
CA SER A 85 12.30 4.57 -1.79
C SER A 85 11.06 4.21 -2.62
N LEU A 86 9.86 4.21 -2.03
CA LEU A 86 8.64 3.73 -2.67
C LEU A 86 8.27 4.62 -3.86
N LYS A 87 8.22 4.02 -5.06
CA LYS A 87 7.88 4.69 -6.33
C LYS A 87 6.50 4.33 -6.83
N THR A 88 6.05 3.11 -6.54
CA THR A 88 4.78 2.58 -7.05
C THR A 88 4.02 1.94 -5.91
N PHE A 89 2.80 2.43 -5.69
CA PHE A 89 1.86 1.86 -4.74
C PHE A 89 0.57 1.48 -5.46
N ILE A 90 0.21 0.20 -5.39
CA ILE A 90 -0.95 -0.36 -6.08
C ILE A 90 -1.82 -1.06 -5.04
N VAL A 91 -3.09 -0.70 -5.01
CA VAL A 91 -4.07 -1.29 -4.11
C VAL A 91 -5.33 -1.61 -4.89
N GLU A 92 -5.52 -2.89 -5.19
CA GLU A 92 -6.59 -3.37 -6.05
C GLU A 92 -7.53 -4.27 -5.27
N ASN A 93 -8.83 -4.02 -5.36
CA ASN A 93 -9.88 -4.84 -4.73
C ASN A 93 -9.68 -5.05 -3.22
N CYS A 94 -8.99 -4.15 -2.55
CA CYS A 94 -8.71 -4.26 -1.12
C CYS A 94 -9.81 -3.64 -0.25
N ARG A 95 -9.76 -3.99 1.04
CA ARG A 95 -10.60 -3.42 2.10
C ARG A 95 -9.72 -3.04 3.28
N LEU A 96 -10.07 -1.99 4.01
CA LEU A 96 -9.50 -1.72 5.34
C LEU A 96 -10.43 -2.27 6.40
N SER A 97 -9.88 -2.95 7.41
CA SER A 97 -10.66 -3.53 8.52
C SER A 97 -11.33 -2.48 9.39
N LYS A 98 -10.76 -1.28 9.47
CA LYS A 98 -11.26 -0.14 10.24
C LYS A 98 -11.67 0.99 9.31
N HIS A 99 -12.77 1.66 9.65
CA HIS A 99 -13.32 2.78 8.89
C HIS A 99 -12.52 4.09 9.08
N GLU A 100 -11.25 4.10 8.72
CA GLU A 100 -10.35 5.25 8.86
C GLU A 100 -9.91 5.82 7.50
N SER A 101 -9.60 7.12 7.47
CA SER A 101 -9.07 7.77 6.28
C SER A 101 -7.69 7.22 5.91
N ILE A 102 -7.38 7.22 4.61
CA ILE A 102 -6.05 6.84 4.11
C ILE A 102 -5.23 8.11 3.90
N THR A 103 -4.05 8.17 4.50
CA THR A 103 -3.11 9.28 4.26
C THR A 103 -1.82 8.76 3.63
N ILE A 104 -1.68 8.98 2.33
CA ILE A 104 -0.53 8.57 1.55
C ILE A 104 0.53 9.66 1.62
N SER A 105 1.65 9.40 2.29
CA SER A 105 2.76 10.36 2.44
C SER A 105 4.09 9.76 2.00
N ALA A 106 4.33 9.73 0.70
CA ALA A 106 5.51 9.09 0.11
C ALA A 106 6.20 10.05 -0.87
N CYS A 107 7.33 10.63 -0.46
CA CYS A 107 8.02 11.68 -1.21
C CYS A 107 8.57 11.22 -2.58
N GLN A 108 8.80 9.92 -2.75
CA GLN A 108 9.32 9.33 -3.98
C GLN A 108 8.22 8.70 -4.85
N LEU A 109 6.95 8.77 -4.44
CA LEU A 109 5.86 8.07 -5.11
C LEU A 109 5.57 8.71 -6.48
N GLU A 110 5.81 7.94 -7.53
CA GLU A 110 5.61 8.33 -8.93
C GLU A 110 4.28 7.81 -9.48
N THR A 111 3.82 6.65 -9.00
CA THR A 111 2.60 5.98 -9.47
C THR A 111 1.74 5.54 -8.29
N LEU A 112 0.47 5.93 -8.31
CA LEU A 112 -0.55 5.45 -7.39
C LEU A 112 -1.73 4.88 -8.16
N ILE A 113 -2.07 3.63 -7.88
CA ILE A 113 -3.25 2.95 -8.43
C ILE A 113 -4.09 2.46 -7.28
N ILE A 114 -5.35 2.88 -7.23
CA ILE A 114 -6.34 2.39 -6.28
C ILE A 114 -7.54 1.94 -7.10
N THR A 115 -8.01 0.71 -6.89
CA THR A 115 -9.23 0.18 -7.54
C THR A 115 -10.04 -0.65 -6.55
N GLY A 116 -11.34 -0.83 -6.81
CA GLY A 116 -12.23 -1.66 -5.98
C GLY A 116 -12.89 -0.94 -4.81
N SER A 117 -12.93 -1.55 -3.61
CA SER A 117 -13.82 -1.11 -2.52
C SER A 117 -13.29 -0.02 -1.58
N LEU A 118 -12.05 0.45 -1.77
CA LEU A 118 -11.44 1.45 -0.86
C LEU A 118 -12.01 2.86 -0.97
N PHE A 119 -12.83 3.16 -1.98
CA PHE A 119 -13.39 4.51 -2.21
C PHE A 119 -14.52 4.91 -1.25
N ARG A 120 -14.91 4.03 -0.32
CA ARG A 120 -15.85 4.42 0.74
C ARG A 120 -15.20 5.29 1.83
N MET A 121 -13.94 5.68 1.65
CA MET A 121 -13.12 6.29 2.69
C MET A 121 -12.41 7.54 2.16
N PRO A 122 -12.24 8.60 2.97
CA PRO A 122 -11.43 9.76 2.59
C PRO A 122 -9.98 9.35 2.30
N ILE A 123 -9.42 9.80 1.17
CA ILE A 123 -8.04 9.54 0.77
C ILE A 123 -7.31 10.87 0.61
N THR A 124 -6.26 11.11 1.38
CA THR A 124 -5.36 12.27 1.23
C THR A 124 -4.01 11.82 0.68
N ILE A 125 -3.47 12.52 -0.32
CA ILE A 125 -2.20 12.15 -0.97
C ILE A 125 -1.21 13.32 -0.89
N PHE A 126 -0.05 13.05 -0.30
CA PHE A 126 1.10 13.94 -0.24
C PHE A 126 2.26 13.29 -1.01
N SER A 127 2.43 13.69 -2.27
CA SER A 127 3.59 13.33 -3.08
C SER A 127 3.95 14.46 -4.03
N GLY A 128 5.19 14.95 -3.95
CA GLY A 128 5.72 15.95 -4.88
C GLY A 128 6.23 15.35 -6.20
N ARG A 129 6.18 14.03 -6.38
CA ARG A 129 6.74 13.31 -7.54
C ARG A 129 5.70 12.49 -8.31
N LEU A 130 4.42 12.61 -7.95
CA LEU A 130 3.35 11.82 -8.56
C LEU A 130 3.19 12.18 -10.05
N LYS A 131 3.40 11.20 -10.91
CA LYS A 131 3.28 11.32 -12.38
C LYS A 131 2.00 10.67 -12.89
N SER A 132 1.53 9.63 -12.20
CA SER A 132 0.36 8.85 -12.59
C SER A 132 -0.51 8.57 -11.37
N LEU A 133 -1.80 8.86 -11.51
CA LEU A 133 -2.84 8.59 -10.53
C LEU A 133 -4.00 7.90 -11.25
N ASP A 134 -4.28 6.67 -10.85
CA ASP A 134 -5.44 5.91 -11.33
C ASP A 134 -6.32 5.52 -10.14
N ILE A 135 -7.60 5.85 -10.25
CA ILE A 135 -8.62 5.67 -9.22
C ILE A 135 -9.87 5.17 -9.93
N GLU A 136 -10.09 3.85 -9.92
CA GLU A 136 -11.24 3.22 -10.59
C GLU A 136 -12.37 2.94 -9.60
N VAL A 137 -13.47 3.70 -9.68
CA VAL A 137 -14.62 3.56 -8.77
C VAL A 137 -15.74 2.73 -9.40
N ALA A 138 -16.08 1.61 -8.75
CA ALA A 138 -17.26 0.82 -9.09
C ALA A 138 -18.55 1.55 -8.62
N VAL A 139 -19.02 2.52 -9.44
CA VAL A 139 -20.37 3.13 -9.56
C VAL A 139 -21.10 3.49 -8.24
N ALA A 140 -21.35 4.76 -7.87
CA ALA A 140 -22.11 5.78 -8.62
C ALA A 140 -21.65 7.23 -8.32
N LYS A 141 -21.68 8.08 -9.35
CA LYS A 141 -21.49 9.55 -9.36
C LYS A 141 -20.40 10.11 -8.44
N LEU A 142 -19.19 10.26 -8.98
CA LEU A 142 -18.20 11.16 -8.42
C LEU A 142 -18.35 12.57 -8.99
N ASN A 143 -18.72 13.53 -8.13
CA ASN A 143 -18.48 14.95 -8.36
C ASN A 143 -17.10 15.31 -7.80
N LEU A 144 -16.06 15.22 -8.62
CA LEU A 144 -14.72 15.64 -8.24
C LEU A 144 -14.61 17.17 -8.37
N LYS A 145 -14.61 17.90 -7.26
CA LYS A 145 -14.30 19.34 -7.24
C LYS A 145 -12.87 19.57 -6.79
N PHE A 146 -12.04 19.96 -7.73
CA PHE A 146 -10.63 20.29 -7.56
C PHE A 146 -10.48 21.73 -7.03
N LYS A 147 -9.64 21.94 -6.02
CA LYS A 147 -9.22 23.30 -5.63
C LYS A 147 -7.77 23.33 -5.15
N GLY A 148 -6.85 23.57 -6.09
CA GLY A 148 -5.42 23.76 -5.86
C GLY A 148 -4.70 24.12 -7.17
N LYS A 149 -3.74 25.05 -7.13
CA LYS A 149 -2.91 25.42 -8.29
C LYS A 149 -1.76 24.42 -8.41
N PHE A 150 -1.84 23.54 -9.40
CA PHE A 150 -0.72 22.73 -9.86
C PHE A 150 0.29 23.61 -10.59
N SER A 151 1.59 23.40 -10.41
CA SER A 151 2.46 23.43 -11.59
C SER A 151 2.48 22.02 -12.20
N TYR A 152 2.68 21.00 -11.35
CA TYR A 152 2.36 19.57 -11.52
C TYR A 152 2.09 18.99 -10.11
N LEU A 153 0.91 18.37 -9.91
CA LEU A 153 0.40 17.49 -8.82
C LEU A 153 1.00 17.47 -7.38
N SER A 154 1.67 18.51 -6.88
CA SER A 154 2.37 18.44 -5.58
C SER A 154 1.55 18.77 -4.32
N ASP A 155 0.34 19.31 -4.41
CA ASP A 155 -0.36 19.87 -3.23
C ASP A 155 -1.86 19.54 -3.15
N ALA A 156 -2.27 18.35 -3.60
CA ALA A 156 -3.68 17.97 -3.60
C ALA A 156 -4.14 17.44 -2.23
N LYS A 157 -4.96 18.22 -1.52
CA LYS A 157 -5.86 17.70 -0.48
C LYS A 157 -7.21 17.34 -1.11
N PHE A 158 -7.73 16.17 -0.74
CA PHE A 158 -9.00 15.66 -1.22
C PHE A 158 -9.92 15.46 0.00
N ASP A 159 -11.06 16.15 0.02
CA ASP A 159 -12.11 15.92 1.01
C ASP A 159 -13.29 15.22 0.32
N ILE A 160 -13.75 14.12 0.91
CA ILE A 160 -14.91 13.34 0.46
C ILE A 160 -16.05 13.66 1.44
N LEU A 161 -17.11 14.31 0.95
CA LEU A 161 -18.35 14.56 1.69
C LEU A 161 -19.28 13.36 1.62
#